data_AF-A0A1D8DWV0-F1
#
_entry.id   AF-A0A1D8DWV0-F1
#
_cell.length_a   1.000
_cell.length_b   1.000
_cell.length_c   1.000
_cell.angle_alpha   90.00
_cell.angle_beta   90.00
_cell.angle_gamma   90.00
#
_symmetry.space_group_name_H-M   'P 1'
#
loop_
_entity.id
_entity.type
_entity.pdbx_description
1 polymer ?
#
loop_
_entity_poly.entity_id
_entity_poly.type
_entity_poly.pdbx_seq_one_letter_code
_entity_poly.pdbx_strand_id
1 'polypeptide(L)'
;MNGASFQSALETFLLLLLAIVVFAGIARKFKLPYPIMLVIAGLMLSLVPGIPRISLQPDLVFLIFLPPLLHSAGWVLSWREFRYNFARIVTLAVGLVSFTIFLLVFAAGKRILPGFDWQSAVLLGAVVAATDAIAATSIARRVGLPRQISKQRAW
;
A
#
# COMPACT_ATOMS: atom_id res chain seq x y z
N MET A 1 6.23 13.24 -31.26
CA MET A 1 5.70 12.02 -30.63
C MET A 1 4.90 11.30 -31.71
N ASN A 2 5.40 10.17 -32.21
CA ASN A 2 4.84 9.51 -33.40
C ASN A 2 3.55 8.77 -33.02
N GLY A 3 2.51 8.82 -33.85
CA GLY A 3 1.21 8.18 -33.56
C GLY A 3 1.30 6.69 -33.18
N ALA A 4 2.29 5.98 -33.74
CA ALA A 4 2.55 4.57 -33.43
C ALA A 4 3.01 4.30 -31.98
N SER A 5 3.76 5.21 -31.34
CA SER A 5 4.18 5.03 -29.94
C SER A 5 3.05 5.32 -28.95
N PHE A 6 2.13 6.22 -29.32
CA PHE A 6 0.95 6.49 -28.51
C PHE A 6 -0.04 5.32 -28.54
N GLN A 7 -0.23 4.73 -29.72
CA GLN A 7 -1.13 3.59 -29.89
C GLN A 7 -0.66 2.34 -29.12
N SER A 8 0.63 2.00 -29.17
CA SER A 8 1.18 0.88 -28.40
C SER A 8 1.14 1.11 -26.88
N ALA A 9 1.30 2.36 -26.43
CA ALA A 9 1.15 2.73 -25.02
C ALA A 9 -0.30 2.54 -24.54
N LEU A 10 -1.28 2.95 -25.36
CA LEU A 10 -2.71 2.74 -25.08
C LEU A 10 -3.06 1.25 -25.04
N GLU A 11 -2.60 0.46 -26.02
CA GLU A 11 -2.81 -0.99 -26.04
C GLU A 11 -2.24 -1.65 -24.77
N THR A 12 -1.04 -1.27 -24.37
CA THR A 12 -0.42 -1.79 -23.14
C THR A 12 -1.19 -1.37 -21.89
N PHE A 13 -1.64 -0.12 -21.81
CA PHE A 13 -2.45 0.37 -20.70
C PHE A 13 -3.79 -0.37 -20.61
N LEU A 14 -4.48 -0.59 -21.73
CA LEU A 14 -5.73 -1.33 -21.80
C LEU A 14 -5.53 -2.81 -21.42
N LEU A 15 -4.45 -3.44 -21.88
CA LEU A 15 -4.09 -4.81 -21.49
C LEU A 15 -3.81 -4.93 -19.98
N LEU A 16 -3.09 -3.96 -19.40
CA LEU A 16 -2.88 -3.87 -17.96
C LEU A 16 -4.19 -3.70 -17.20
N LEU A 17 -5.06 -2.81 -17.67
CA LEU A 17 -6.35 -2.55 -17.04
C LEU A 17 -7.25 -3.79 -17.10
N LEU A 18 -7.27 -4.49 -18.25
CA LEU A 18 -7.95 -5.77 -18.41
C LEU A 18 -7.39 -6.83 -17.46
N ALA A 19 -6.07 -6.96 -17.37
CA ALA A 19 -5.42 -7.89 -16.45
C ALA A 19 -5.82 -7.60 -15.01
N ILE A 20 -5.78 -6.34 -14.57
CA ILE A 20 -6.21 -5.92 -13.23
C ILE A 20 -7.66 -6.34 -12.98
N VAL A 21 -8.58 -6.09 -13.92
CA VAL A 21 -10.00 -6.47 -13.78
C VAL A 21 -10.17 -7.98 -13.69
N VAL A 22 -9.46 -8.76 -14.52
CA VAL A 22 -9.50 -10.23 -14.49
C VAL A 22 -8.98 -10.75 -13.15
N PHE A 23 -7.81 -10.30 -12.72
CA PHE A 23 -7.23 -10.70 -11.43
C PHE A 23 -8.07 -10.24 -10.24
N ALA A 24 -8.71 -9.06 -10.30
CA ALA A 24 -9.69 -8.60 -9.31
C ALA A 24 -10.93 -9.50 -9.24
N GLY A 25 -11.42 -9.96 -10.40
CA GLY A 25 -12.52 -10.92 -10.50
C GLY A 25 -12.16 -12.27 -9.88
N ILE A 26 -10.96 -12.77 -10.20
CA ILE A 26 -10.42 -14.01 -9.64
C ILE A 26 -10.23 -13.88 -8.12
N ALA A 27 -9.67 -12.76 -7.64
CA ALA A 27 -9.52 -12.48 -6.20
C ALA A 27 -10.86 -12.61 -5.46
N ARG A 28 -11.92 -12.02 -6.03
CA ARG A 28 -13.29 -12.11 -5.48
C ARG A 28 -13.80 -13.55 -5.47
N LYS A 29 -13.56 -14.33 -6.53
CA LYS A 29 -13.97 -15.74 -6.61
C LYS A 29 -13.27 -16.61 -5.56
N PHE A 30 -11.98 -16.43 -5.36
CA PHE A 30 -11.19 -17.17 -4.36
C PHE A 30 -11.24 -16.55 -2.94
N LYS A 31 -12.03 -15.48 -2.76
CA LYS A 31 -12.16 -14.72 -1.52
C LYS A 31 -10.83 -14.17 -0.99
N LEU A 32 -9.76 -14.11 -1.77
CA LEU A 32 -8.45 -13.63 -1.31
C LEU A 32 -8.42 -12.10 -1.15
N PRO A 33 -7.63 -11.54 -0.22
CA PRO A 33 -7.42 -10.09 -0.14
C PRO A 33 -6.91 -9.56 -1.48
N TYR A 34 -7.62 -8.58 -2.04
CA TYR A 34 -7.31 -7.99 -3.34
C TYR A 34 -5.84 -7.52 -3.46
N PRO A 35 -5.24 -6.85 -2.46
CA PRO A 35 -3.83 -6.41 -2.55
C PRO A 35 -2.85 -7.56 -2.76
N ILE A 36 -3.03 -8.68 -2.05
CA ILE A 36 -2.14 -9.85 -2.17
C ILE A 36 -2.23 -10.44 -3.57
N MET A 37 -3.46 -10.57 -4.10
CA MET A 37 -3.68 -11.10 -5.44
C MET A 37 -3.04 -10.21 -6.51
N LEU A 38 -3.16 -8.89 -6.38
CA LEU A 38 -2.52 -7.95 -7.30
C LEU A 38 -1.00 -8.04 -7.29
N VAL A 39 -0.38 -8.18 -6.11
CA VAL A 39 1.08 -8.33 -6.00
C VAL A 39 1.54 -9.63 -6.69
N ILE A 40 0.86 -10.75 -6.44
CA ILE A 40 1.18 -12.03 -7.08
C ILE A 40 0.97 -11.95 -8.59
N ALA A 41 -0.15 -11.38 -9.03
CA ALA A 41 -0.46 -11.20 -10.44
C ALA A 41 0.57 -10.32 -11.16
N GLY A 42 0.94 -9.17 -10.56
CA GLY A 42 1.97 -8.28 -11.08
C GLY A 42 3.33 -8.97 -11.17
N LEU A 43 3.68 -9.79 -10.18
CA LEU A 43 4.92 -10.57 -10.18
C LEU A 43 4.91 -11.66 -11.27
N MET A 44 3.80 -12.37 -11.44
CA MET A 44 3.62 -13.33 -12.53
C MET A 44 3.70 -12.66 -13.92
N LEU A 45 3.05 -11.50 -14.09
CA LEU A 45 3.13 -10.72 -15.33
C LEU A 45 4.55 -10.23 -15.58
N SER A 46 5.30 -9.82 -14.55
CA SER A 46 6.69 -9.36 -14.68
C SER A 46 7.65 -10.45 -15.18
N LEU A 47 7.28 -11.74 -15.07
CA LEU A 47 8.07 -12.86 -15.58
C LEU A 47 7.81 -13.13 -17.07
N VAL A 48 6.76 -12.56 -17.66
CA VAL A 48 6.42 -12.75 -19.08
C VAL A 48 7.32 -11.86 -19.95
N PRO A 49 8.20 -12.44 -20.79
CA PRO A 49 9.05 -11.66 -21.69
C PRO A 49 8.19 -11.02 -22.78
N GLY A 50 8.38 -9.72 -23.01
CA GLY A 50 7.64 -8.95 -24.04
C GLY A 50 6.67 -7.90 -23.49
N ILE A 51 6.43 -7.87 -22.18
CA ILE A 51 5.67 -6.76 -21.57
C ILE A 51 6.56 -5.51 -21.50
N PRO A 52 6.11 -4.35 -22.04
CA PRO A 52 6.84 -3.10 -21.92
C PRO A 52 7.06 -2.75 -20.44
N ARG A 53 8.30 -2.47 -20.05
CA ARG A 53 8.62 -2.01 -18.70
C ARG A 53 8.16 -0.56 -18.54
N ILE A 54 6.91 -0.40 -18.12
CA ILE A 54 6.38 0.92 -17.77
C ILE A 54 6.95 1.30 -16.40
N SER A 55 7.93 2.19 -16.40
CA SER A 55 8.38 2.85 -15.17
C SER A 55 7.41 3.98 -14.83
N LEU A 56 6.68 3.82 -13.73
CA LEU A 56 5.91 4.92 -13.16
C LEU A 56 6.89 5.92 -12.53
N GLN A 57 6.81 7.18 -12.96
CA GLN A 57 7.57 8.26 -12.33
C GLN A 57 7.06 8.47 -10.90
N PRO A 58 7.93 8.39 -9.87
CA PRO A 58 7.52 8.57 -8.48
C PRO A 58 6.82 9.90 -8.22
N ASP A 59 7.27 10.97 -8.87
CA ASP A 59 6.69 12.31 -8.73
C ASP A 59 5.23 12.34 -9.16
N LEU A 60 4.87 11.64 -10.23
CA LEU A 60 3.47 11.53 -10.66
C LEU A 60 2.62 10.80 -9.60
N VAL A 61 3.17 9.75 -8.98
CA VAL A 61 2.48 9.00 -7.91
C VAL A 61 2.26 9.90 -6.69
N PHE A 62 3.30 10.62 -6.27
CA PHE A 62 3.25 11.49 -5.09
C PHE A 62 2.42 12.76 -5.29
N LEU A 63 2.37 13.33 -6.50
CA LEU A 63 1.60 14.56 -6.75
C LEU A 63 0.16 14.28 -7.17
N ILE A 64 -0.10 13.22 -7.94
CA ILE A 64 -1.42 12.99 -8.52
C ILE A 64 -2.24 12.01 -7.69
N PHE A 65 -1.65 10.91 -7.23
CA PHE A 65 -2.39 9.84 -6.56
C PHE A 65 -2.42 10.02 -5.04
N LEU A 66 -1.29 10.36 -4.44
CA LEU A 66 -1.17 10.44 -2.98
C LEU A 66 -2.08 11.50 -2.35
N PRO A 67 -2.24 12.74 -2.88
CA PRO A 67 -3.08 13.74 -2.23
C PRO A 67 -4.57 13.39 -2.22
N PRO A 68 -5.19 12.94 -3.34
CA PRO A 68 -6.57 12.44 -3.31
C PRO A 68 -6.76 11.23 -2.39
N LEU A 69 -5.81 10.29 -2.36
CA LEU A 69 -5.88 9.11 -1.50
C LEU A 69 -5.85 9.52 -0.02
N LEU A 70 -4.92 10.38 0.38
CA LEU A 70 -4.85 10.92 1.74
C LEU A 70 -6.09 11.73 2.11
N HIS A 71 -6.59 12.56 1.21
CA HIS A 71 -7.81 13.33 1.44
C HIS A 71 -9.01 12.41 1.67
N SER A 72 -9.19 11.38 0.84
CA SER A 72 -10.26 10.41 1.00
C SER A 72 -10.17 9.64 2.32
N ALA A 73 -8.96 9.28 2.76
CA ALA A 73 -8.73 8.61 4.03
C ALA A 73 -9.02 9.53 5.23
N GLY A 74 -8.63 10.81 5.14
CA GLY A 74 -8.90 11.81 6.18
C GLY A 74 -10.38 12.18 6.28
N TRP A 75 -11.10 12.21 5.16
CA TRP A 75 -12.52 12.61 5.13
C TRP A 75 -13.44 11.64 5.87
N VAL A 76 -13.10 10.36 5.89
CA VAL A 76 -13.88 9.31 6.58
C VAL A 76 -13.62 9.30 8.10
N LEU A 77 -12.58 10.00 8.57
CA LEU A 77 -12.20 10.03 9.98
C LEU A 77 -13.09 10.98 10.78
N SER A 78 -13.71 10.48 11.85
CA SER A 78 -14.50 11.34 12.73
C SER A 78 -13.60 12.14 13.68
N TRP A 79 -13.78 13.47 13.70
CA TRP A 79 -12.98 14.34 14.56
C TRP A 79 -13.15 14.04 16.06
N ARG A 80 -14.34 13.57 16.46
CA ARG A 80 -14.64 13.20 17.85
C ARG A 80 -13.89 11.94 18.28
N GLU A 81 -13.88 10.88 17.47
CA GLU A 81 -13.15 9.65 17.80
C GLU A 81 -11.63 9.86 17.73
N PHE A 82 -11.15 10.70 16.81
CA PHE A 82 -9.73 11.06 16.73
C PHE A 82 -9.24 11.70 18.04
N ARG A 83 -9.96 12.70 18.56
CA ARG A 83 -9.59 13.34 19.83
C ARG A 83 -9.70 12.39 21.02
N TYR A 84 -10.71 11.53 21.06
CA TYR A 84 -10.86 10.54 22.13
C TYR A 84 -9.72 9.52 22.15
N ASN A 85 -9.23 9.11 20.98
CA ASN A 85 -8.16 8.11 20.84
C ASN A 85 -6.77 8.71 20.60
N PHE A 86 -6.61 10.03 20.73
CA PHE A 86 -5.40 10.75 20.33
C PHE A 86 -4.13 10.15 20.95
N ALA A 87 -4.14 9.87 22.26
CA ALA A 87 -3.00 9.27 22.94
C ALA A 87 -2.62 7.89 22.35
N ARG A 88 -3.60 7.03 22.05
CA ARG A 88 -3.35 5.72 21.43
C ARG A 88 -2.80 5.87 20.01
N ILE A 89 -3.38 6.77 19.23
CA ILE A 89 -2.95 7.06 17.85
C ILE A 89 -1.50 7.54 17.85
N VAL A 90 -1.15 8.49 18.71
CA VAL A 90 0.22 9.02 18.81
C VAL A 90 1.20 7.96 19.30
N THR A 91 0.84 7.17 20.32
CA THR A 91 1.69 6.08 20.80
C THR A 91 1.94 5.02 19.73
N LEU A 92 0.92 4.66 18.95
CA LEU A 92 1.09 3.74 17.82
C LEU A 92 1.90 4.40 16.70
N ALA A 93 1.56 5.61 16.29
CA ALA A 93 2.22 6.30 15.20
C ALA A 93 3.71 6.59 15.48
N VAL A 94 4.06 7.01 16.70
CA VAL A 94 5.45 7.34 17.05
C VAL A 94 6.17 6.12 17.61
N GLY A 95 5.53 5.40 18.53
CA GLY A 95 6.12 4.27 19.23
C GLY A 95 6.36 3.07 18.31
N LEU A 96 5.35 2.67 17.52
CA LEU A 96 5.50 1.54 16.60
C LEU A 96 6.50 1.84 15.48
N VAL A 97 6.48 3.07 14.94
CA VAL A 97 7.42 3.50 13.90
C VAL A 97 8.85 3.53 14.44
N SER A 98 9.06 4.17 15.59
CA SER A 98 10.37 4.19 16.25
C SER A 98 10.86 2.77 16.52
N PHE A 99 10.00 1.91 17.07
CA PHE A 99 10.32 0.51 17.34
C PHE A 99 10.75 -0.25 16.07
N THR A 100 10.02 -0.08 14.97
CA THR A 100 10.34 -0.74 13.68
C THR A 100 11.68 -0.26 13.12
N ILE A 101 11.96 1.04 13.21
CA ILE A 101 13.24 1.62 12.79
C ILE A 101 14.39 1.09 13.64
N PHE A 102 14.28 1.15 14.97
CA PHE A 102 15.31 0.65 15.88
C PHE A 102 15.58 -0.84 15.67
N LEU A 103 14.54 -1.64 15.45
CA LEU A 103 14.66 -3.06 15.16
C LEU A 103 15.50 -3.31 13.90
N LEU A 104 15.23 -2.58 12.81
CA LEU A 104 15.95 -2.73 11.54
C LEU A 104 17.39 -2.23 11.63
N VAL A 105 17.63 -1.10 12.32
CA VAL A 105 18.99 -0.59 12.58
C VAL A 105 19.79 -1.59 13.41
N PHE A 106 19.18 -2.17 14.45
CA PHE A 106 19.80 -3.20 15.26
C PHE A 106 20.13 -4.46 14.43
N ALA A 107 19.21 -4.89 13.56
CA ALA A 107 19.43 -6.03 12.67
C ALA A 107 20.58 -5.78 11.68
N ALA A 108 20.68 -4.57 11.13
CA ALA A 108 21.80 -4.16 10.28
C ALA A 108 23.13 -4.18 11.07
N GLY A 109 23.15 -3.63 12.28
CA GLY A 109 24.34 -3.64 13.16
C GLY A 109 24.80 -5.05 13.56
N LYS A 110 23.86 -5.99 13.72
CA LYS A 110 24.15 -7.42 13.97
C LYS A 110 24.56 -8.21 12.72
N ARG A 111 24.74 -7.55 11.56
CA ARG A 111 25.06 -8.18 10.26
C ARG A 111 23.99 -9.17 9.78
N ILE A 112 22.76 -9.10 10.30
CA ILE A 112 21.63 -9.93 9.85
C ILE A 112 21.20 -9.49 8.45
N LEU A 113 21.29 -8.19 8.16
CA LEU A 113 21.15 -7.62 6.81
C LEU A 113 22.54 -7.30 6.25
N PRO A 114 23.20 -8.23 5.53
CA PRO A 114 24.49 -7.96 4.93
C PRO A 114 24.36 -6.84 3.88
N GLY A 115 25.23 -5.82 3.98
CA GLY A 115 25.29 -4.70 3.02
C GLY A 115 24.41 -3.50 3.35
N PHE A 116 23.65 -3.52 4.44
CA PHE A 116 22.90 -2.35 4.91
C PHE A 116 23.73 -1.53 5.89
N ASP A 117 23.95 -0.25 5.56
CA ASP A 117 24.43 0.74 6.54
C ASP A 117 23.27 1.23 7.42
N TRP A 118 23.57 1.84 8.57
CA TRP A 118 22.55 2.32 9.51
C TRP A 118 21.55 3.29 8.85
N GLN A 119 22.00 4.12 7.91
CA GLN A 119 21.17 5.06 7.16
C GLN A 119 20.12 4.33 6.30
N SER A 120 20.56 3.29 5.59
CA SER A 120 19.68 2.47 4.75
C SER A 120 18.68 1.66 5.57
N ALA A 121 19.08 1.22 6.77
CA ALA A 121 18.18 0.53 7.70
C ALA A 121 17.12 1.47 8.30
N VAL A 122 17.49 2.72 8.62
CA VAL A 122 16.52 3.76 9.02
C VAL A 122 15.53 4.03 7.89
N LEU A 123 16.01 4.21 6.65
CA LEU A 123 15.15 4.44 5.49
C LEU A 123 14.19 3.28 5.25
N LEU A 124 14.69 2.04 5.26
CA LEU A 124 13.87 0.84 5.12
C LEU A 124 12.82 0.77 6.24
N GLY A 125 13.22 1.08 7.48
CA GLY A 125 12.30 1.10 8.62
C GLY A 125 11.21 2.15 8.48
N ALA A 126 11.53 3.35 8.00
CA ALA A 126 10.54 4.38 7.74
C ALA A 126 9.52 3.96 6.67
N VAL A 127 9.99 3.34 5.57
CA VAL A 127 9.11 2.87 4.48
C VAL A 127 8.23 1.70 4.93
N VAL A 128 8.79 0.72 5.67
CA VAL A 128 8.05 -0.46 6.14
C VAL A 128 7.07 -0.11 7.26
N ALA A 129 7.41 0.84 8.13
CA ALA A 129 6.56 1.25 9.24
C ALA A 129 5.33 2.06 8.81
N ALA A 130 5.34 2.65 7.60
CA ALA A 130 4.18 3.30 7.00
C ALA A 130 3.14 2.24 6.59
N THR A 131 2.40 1.72 7.56
CA THR A 131 1.37 0.70 7.33
C THR A 131 0.20 1.26 6.54
N ASP A 132 -0.17 0.62 5.43
CA ASP A 132 -1.34 1.00 4.64
C ASP A 132 -2.65 0.54 5.30
N ALA A 133 -3.49 1.50 5.67
CA ALA A 133 -4.80 1.26 6.27
C ALA A 133 -5.77 0.52 5.32
N ILE A 134 -5.64 0.70 4.00
CA ILE A 134 -6.54 0.06 3.03
C ILE A 134 -6.24 -1.45 2.96
N ALA A 135 -4.96 -1.82 2.82
CA ALA A 135 -4.54 -3.20 2.89
C ALA A 135 -4.91 -3.85 4.24
N ALA A 136 -4.63 -3.19 5.37
CA ALA A 136 -4.94 -3.69 6.71
C ALA A 136 -6.45 -3.90 6.93
N THR A 137 -7.28 -2.94 6.53
CA THR A 137 -8.75 -3.06 6.68
C THR A 137 -9.34 -4.17 5.80
N SER A 138 -8.77 -4.43 4.62
CA SER A 138 -9.20 -5.53 3.75
C SER A 138 -8.99 -6.90 4.40
N ILE A 139 -7.88 -7.07 5.14
CA ILE A 139 -7.56 -8.29 5.88
C ILE A 139 -8.43 -8.36 7.16
N ALA A 140 -8.54 -7.28 7.91
CA ALA A 140 -9.31 -7.21 9.16
C ALA A 140 -10.80 -7.55 8.95
N ARG A 141 -11.42 -7.06 7.86
CA ARG A 141 -12.81 -7.39 7.50
C ARG A 141 -13.01 -8.89 7.26
N ARG A 142 -11.98 -9.62 6.83
CA ARG A 142 -12.07 -11.03 6.49
C ARG A 142 -11.76 -11.97 7.66
N VAL A 143 -10.87 -11.56 8.58
CA VAL A 143 -10.55 -12.31 9.82
C VAL A 143 -11.70 -12.22 10.85
N GLY A 144 -12.79 -11.53 10.52
CA GLY A 144 -13.98 -11.47 11.37
C GLY A 144 -13.81 -10.57 12.59
N LEU A 145 -12.90 -9.58 12.53
CA LEU A 145 -12.81 -8.59 13.59
C LEU A 145 -14.18 -7.89 13.74
N PRO A 146 -14.77 -7.87 14.95
CA PRO A 146 -16.06 -7.26 15.19
C PRO A 146 -16.07 -5.80 14.70
N ARG A 147 -17.14 -5.42 14.00
CA ARG A 147 -17.41 -4.05 13.50
C ARG A 147 -17.65 -3.00 14.62
N GLN A 148 -17.05 -3.17 15.80
CA GLN A 148 -17.39 -2.42 17.01
C GLN A 148 -16.85 -0.99 17.09
N ILE A 149 -16.33 -0.43 16.00
CA ILE A 149 -16.03 1.01 15.89
C ILE A 149 -16.79 1.62 14.70
N SER A 150 -18.03 1.16 14.49
CA SER A 150 -19.00 1.81 13.63
C SER A 150 -20.29 2.07 14.41
N LYS A 151 -20.19 2.84 15.51
CA LYS A 151 -21.38 3.51 16.04
C LYS A 151 -21.72 4.67 15.10
N GLN A 152 -22.30 4.35 13.94
CA GLN A 152 -23.15 5.29 13.22
C GLN A 152 -24.37 5.55 14.09
N ARG A 153 -24.28 6.58 14.94
CA ARG A 153 -25.47 7.18 15.55
C ARG A 153 -25.95 8.23 14.56
N ALA A 154 -26.95 7.86 13.78
CA ALA A 154 -27.70 8.75 12.91
C ALA A 154 -28.15 9.98 13.71
N TRP A 155 -27.63 11.15 13.34
CA TRP A 155 -28.28 12.46 13.36
C TRP A 155 -27.60 13.30 12.28
#